data_AF-A0A932GUE6-F1
#
_entry.id   AF-A0A932GUE6-F1
#
_cell.length_a   1.000
_cell.length_b   1.000
_cell.length_c   1.000
_cell.angle_alpha   90.00
_cell.angle_beta   90.00
_cell.angle_gamma   90.00
#
_symmetry.space_group_name_H-M   'P 1'
#
loop_
_entity.id
_entity.type
_entity.pdbx_description
1 polymer ?
#
loop_
_entity_poly.entity_id
_entity_poly.type
_entity_poly.pdbx_seq_one_letter_code
_entity_poly.pdbx_strand_id
1 'polypeptide(L)'
;RRRGASFQVIAEIISLGDVRLNKKVSEVMNKYIGCLADLLSRGVKSGEIREDVNLEAAATVLFGIIQGLVNIWALNNYGFDPQEKYESLWHIFREAIAKRQN
;
A
#
# COMPACT_ATOMS: atom_id res chain seq x y z
N ARG A 1 -9.88 -15.27 -0.67
CA ARG A 1 -9.12 -15.90 -1.79
C ARG A 1 -8.93 -15.03 -3.04
N ARG A 2 -9.73 -13.99 -3.35
CA ARG A 2 -9.59 -13.22 -4.63
C ARG A 2 -8.68 -11.97 -4.62
N ARG A 3 -8.15 -11.52 -3.48
CA ARG A 3 -7.44 -10.22 -3.39
C ARG A 3 -5.94 -10.28 -3.76
N GLY A 4 -5.28 -11.42 -3.59
CA GLY A 4 -3.86 -11.59 -3.96
C GLY A 4 -3.62 -11.72 -5.46
N ALA A 5 -4.55 -12.36 -6.19
CA ALA A 5 -4.45 -12.55 -7.64
C ALA A 5 -4.45 -11.22 -8.42
N SER A 6 -5.18 -10.21 -7.94
CA SER A 6 -5.29 -8.90 -8.60
C SER A 6 -3.95 -8.17 -8.72
N PHE A 7 -3.07 -8.32 -7.73
CA PHE A 7 -1.78 -7.62 -7.69
C PHE A 7 -0.71 -8.30 -8.55
N GLN A 8 -0.76 -9.64 -8.62
CA GLN A 8 0.10 -10.40 -9.53
C GLN A 8 -0.25 -10.10 -11.00
N VAL A 9 -1.54 -9.96 -11.31
CA VAL A 9 -2.02 -9.52 -12.63
C VAL A 9 -1.52 -8.11 -12.97
N ILE A 10 -1.38 -7.19 -12.01
CA ILE A 10 -0.85 -5.84 -12.27
C ILE A 10 0.61 -5.90 -12.75
N ALA A 11 1.46 -6.72 -12.12
CA ALA A 11 2.85 -6.88 -12.55
C ALA A 11 2.97 -7.51 -13.95
N GLU A 12 2.12 -8.49 -14.24
CA GLU A 12 2.06 -9.17 -15.53
C GLU A 12 1.55 -8.23 -16.63
N ILE A 13 0.55 -7.39 -16.32
CA ILE A 13 0.03 -6.35 -17.22
C ILE A 13 1.11 -5.31 -17.58
N ILE A 14 1.89 -4.85 -16.60
CA ILE A 14 2.98 -3.90 -16.85
C ILE A 14 4.03 -4.54 -17.79
N SER A 15 4.32 -5.83 -17.60
CA SER A 15 5.24 -6.61 -18.44
C SER A 15 4.75 -6.79 -19.88
N LEU A 16 3.43 -6.76 -20.13
CA LEU A 16 2.85 -6.86 -21.48
C LEU A 16 3.06 -5.61 -22.34
N GLY A 17 3.44 -4.47 -21.76
CA GLY A 17 3.84 -3.27 -22.51
C GLY A 17 2.71 -2.52 -23.24
N ASP A 18 1.44 -2.88 -23.05
CA ASP A 18 0.31 -2.19 -23.67
C ASP A 18 0.04 -0.84 -22.97
N VAL A 19 0.23 0.26 -23.71
CA VAL A 19 0.08 1.63 -23.21
C VAL A 19 -1.32 1.93 -22.66
N ARG A 20 -2.37 1.41 -23.31
CA ARG A 20 -3.76 1.64 -22.87
C ARG A 20 -4.04 0.88 -21.57
N LEU A 21 -3.51 -0.33 -21.46
CA LEU A 21 -3.67 -1.16 -20.28
C LEU A 21 -2.88 -0.60 -19.09
N ASN A 22 -1.66 -0.14 -19.33
CA ASN A 22 -0.83 0.57 -18.34
C ASN A 22 -1.53 1.81 -17.78
N LYS A 23 -2.18 2.60 -18.65
CA LYS A 23 -2.97 3.75 -18.22
C LYS A 23 -4.10 3.34 -17.28
N LYS A 24 -4.86 2.30 -17.63
CA LYS A 24 -5.99 1.81 -16.83
C LYS A 24 -5.54 1.27 -15.47
N VAL A 25 -4.41 0.56 -15.43
CA VAL A 25 -3.81 0.10 -14.18
C VAL A 25 -3.35 1.27 -13.32
N SER A 26 -2.67 2.25 -13.91
CA SER A 26 -2.24 3.47 -13.21
C SER A 26 -3.42 4.22 -12.61
N GLU A 27 -4.55 4.35 -13.32
CA GLU A 27 -5.77 4.98 -12.80
C GLU A 27 -6.32 4.23 -11.57
N VAL A 28 -6.33 2.90 -11.60
CA VAL A 28 -6.77 2.08 -10.45
C VAL A 28 -5.82 2.24 -9.26
N MET A 29 -4.51 2.24 -9.51
CA MET A 29 -3.50 2.46 -8.48
C MET A 29 -3.64 3.85 -7.84
N ASN A 30 -3.78 4.89 -8.65
CA ASN A 30 -3.95 6.26 -8.17
C ASN A 30 -5.22 6.40 -7.34
N LYS A 31 -6.32 5.76 -7.74
CA LYS A 31 -7.56 5.73 -6.95
C LYS A 31 -7.34 5.04 -5.60
N TYR A 32 -6.60 3.93 -5.57
CA TYR A 32 -6.28 3.23 -4.33
C TYR A 32 -5.42 4.08 -3.39
N ILE A 33 -4.36 4.71 -3.92
CA ILE A 33 -3.50 5.62 -3.16
C ILE A 33 -4.31 6.81 -2.63
N GLY A 34 -5.20 7.38 -3.44
CA GLY A 34 -6.12 8.44 -3.00
C GLY A 34 -6.98 8.03 -1.80
N CYS A 35 -7.57 6.83 -1.84
CA CYS A 35 -8.32 6.31 -0.70
C CYS A 35 -7.46 6.16 0.58
N LEU A 36 -6.19 5.80 0.45
CA LEU A 36 -5.26 5.74 1.59
C LEU A 36 -4.91 7.14 2.09
N ALA A 37 -4.66 8.11 1.22
CA ALA A 37 -4.39 9.49 1.61
C ALA A 37 -5.60 10.10 2.36
N ASP A 38 -6.82 9.83 1.91
CA ASP A 38 -8.06 10.23 2.60
C ASP A 38 -8.17 9.60 3.99
N LEU A 39 -7.77 8.33 4.14
CA LEU A 39 -7.73 7.66 5.44
C LEU A 39 -6.71 8.33 6.38
N LEU A 40 -5.51 8.61 5.89
CA LEU A 40 -4.47 9.28 6.68
C LEU A 40 -4.87 10.72 7.05
N SER A 41 -5.57 11.44 6.17
CA SER A 41 -6.12 12.77 6.46
C SER A 41 -7.09 12.74 7.65
N ARG A 42 -7.92 11.70 7.76
CA ARG A 42 -8.79 11.53 8.94
C ARG A 42 -7.99 11.29 10.22
N GLY A 43 -6.90 10.53 10.14
CA GLY A 43 -6.00 10.32 11.28
C GLY A 43 -5.26 11.58 11.74
N VAL A 44 -4.94 12.50 10.82
CA VAL A 44 -4.43 13.83 11.18
C VAL A 44 -5.52 14.63 11.92
N LYS A 45 -6.75 14.64 11.39
CA LYS A 45 -7.88 15.35 11.99
C LYS A 45 -8.25 14.81 13.39
N SER A 46 -8.07 13.51 13.64
CA SER A 46 -8.29 12.92 14.97
C SER A 46 -7.08 13.08 15.91
N GLY A 47 -5.97 13.62 15.43
CA GLY A 47 -4.73 13.78 16.22
C GLY A 47 -3.93 12.50 16.41
N GLU A 48 -4.23 11.43 15.66
CA GLU A 48 -3.49 10.16 15.68
C GLU A 48 -2.20 10.22 14.84
N ILE A 49 -2.21 11.00 13.75
CA ILE A 49 -1.09 11.19 12.81
C ILE A 49 -0.54 12.61 12.98
N ARG A 50 0.78 12.78 12.84
CA ARG A 50 1.41 14.11 12.91
C ARG A 50 1.00 14.98 11.72
N GLU A 51 0.83 16.26 11.98
CA GLU A 51 0.43 17.27 10.99
C GLU A 51 1.52 17.55 9.94
N ASP A 52 2.78 17.22 10.24
CA ASP A 52 3.93 17.43 9.34
C ASP A 52 4.08 16.34 8.26
N VAL A 53 3.27 15.28 8.32
CA VAL A 53 3.35 14.16 7.38
C VAL A 53 2.78 14.56 6.02
N ASN A 54 3.57 14.39 4.96
CA ASN A 54 3.06 14.43 3.59
C ASN A 54 2.16 13.19 3.35
N LEU A 55 0.84 13.42 3.25
CA LEU A 55 -0.16 12.36 3.19
C LEU A 55 -0.11 11.54 1.89
N GLU A 56 0.19 12.18 0.75
CA GLU A 56 0.33 11.48 -0.53
C GLU A 56 1.56 10.56 -0.53
N ALA A 57 2.68 11.06 0.00
CA ALA A 57 3.89 10.27 0.15
C ALA A 57 3.68 9.09 1.13
N ALA A 58 3.05 9.34 2.27
CA ALA A 58 2.73 8.30 3.25
C ALA A 58 1.77 7.24 2.68
N ALA A 59 0.75 7.65 1.93
CA ALA A 59 -0.16 6.74 1.23
C ALA A 59 0.58 5.88 0.20
N THR A 60 1.54 6.47 -0.53
CA THR A 60 2.37 5.78 -1.52
C THR A 60 3.28 4.74 -0.85
N VAL A 61 3.89 5.08 0.30
CA VAL A 61 4.69 4.14 1.10
C VAL A 61 3.82 2.98 1.57
N LEU A 62 2.64 3.25 2.13
CA LEU A 62 1.72 2.20 2.60
C LEU A 62 1.28 1.28 1.45
N PHE A 63 0.96 1.85 0.29
CA PHE A 63 0.68 1.08 -0.92
C PHE A 63 1.87 0.18 -1.30
N GLY A 64 3.09 0.73 -1.30
CA GLY A 64 4.33 0.00 -1.60
C GLY A 64 4.57 -1.17 -0.63
N ILE A 65 4.32 -0.98 0.66
CA ILE A 65 4.39 -2.05 1.68
C ILE A 65 3.43 -3.20 1.32
N ILE A 66 2.18 -2.88 1.01
CA ILE A 66 1.15 -3.87 0.65
C ILE A 66 1.55 -4.60 -0.63
N GLN A 67 2.00 -3.88 -1.67
CA GLN A 67 2.45 -4.49 -2.93
C GLN A 67 3.65 -5.40 -2.73
N GLY A 68 4.68 -4.92 -2.03
CA GLY A 68 5.90 -5.67 -1.76
C GLY A 68 5.61 -6.96 -1.02
N LEU A 69 4.74 -6.92 -0.01
CA LEU A 69 4.36 -8.09 0.75
C LEU A 69 3.62 -9.14 -0.09
N VAL A 70 2.67 -8.70 -0.93
CA VAL A 70 1.96 -9.62 -1.83
C VAL A 70 2.91 -10.25 -2.85
N ASN A 71 3.87 -9.48 -3.38
CA ASN A 71 4.89 -10.00 -4.30
C ASN A 71 5.79 -11.03 -3.63
N ILE A 72 6.30 -10.75 -2.42
CA ILE A 72 7.12 -11.71 -1.66
C ILE A 72 6.30 -12.97 -1.36
N TRP A 73 5.02 -12.82 -1.02
CA TRP A 73 4.13 -13.96 -0.76
C TRP A 73 3.91 -14.83 -1.98
N ALA A 74 3.64 -14.23 -3.15
CA ALA A 74 3.49 -14.95 -4.41
C ALA A 74 4.79 -15.66 -4.83
N LEU A 75 5.95 -15.00 -4.70
CA LEU A 75 7.26 -15.58 -5.01
C LEU A 75 7.62 -16.76 -4.10
N ASN A 76 7.10 -16.79 -2.87
CA ASN A 76 7.27 -17.91 -1.94
C ASN A 76 6.22 -19.02 -2.13
N ASN A 77 5.57 -19.11 -3.30
CA ASN A 77 4.47 -20.05 -3.57
C ASN A 77 3.37 -20.03 -2.50
N TYR A 78 3.08 -18.84 -1.96
CA TYR A 78 2.10 -18.63 -0.88
C TYR A 78 2.46 -19.35 0.44
N GLY A 79 3.73 -19.68 0.66
CA GLY A 79 4.23 -20.54 1.74
C GLY A 79 4.34 -19.91 3.13
N PHE A 80 3.79 -18.71 3.34
CA PHE A 80 3.69 -18.07 4.67
C PHE A 80 2.38 -17.30 4.80
N ASP A 81 2.00 -16.95 6.03
CA ASP A 81 0.86 -16.06 6.28
C ASP A 81 1.28 -14.59 6.07
N PRO A 82 0.76 -13.89 5.04
CA PRO A 82 1.09 -12.49 4.82
C PRO A 82 0.59 -11.60 5.96
N GLN A 83 -0.43 -11.99 6.72
CA GLN A 83 -0.94 -11.19 7.82
C GLN A 83 0.10 -11.04 8.95
N GLU A 84 0.84 -12.10 9.27
CA GLU A 84 1.89 -12.05 10.30
C GLU A 84 2.99 -11.04 9.94
N LYS A 85 3.45 -11.05 8.69
CA LYS A 85 4.47 -10.10 8.22
C LYS A 85 3.92 -8.68 8.06
N TYR A 86 2.63 -8.55 7.71
CA TYR A 86 1.97 -7.26 7.61
C TYR A 86 1.99 -6.52 8.94
N GLU A 87 1.73 -7.19 10.07
CA GLU A 87 1.73 -6.55 11.39
C GLU A 87 3.06 -5.86 11.72
N SER A 88 4.20 -6.52 11.44
CA SER A 88 5.51 -5.92 11.64
C SER A 88 5.76 -4.70 10.75
N LEU A 89 5.38 -4.77 9.47
CA LEU A 89 5.52 -3.65 8.53
C LEU A 89 4.59 -2.49 8.88
N TRP A 90 3.37 -2.81 9.33
CA TRP A 90 2.40 -1.84 9.80
C TRP A 90 2.88 -1.11 11.05
N HIS A 91 3.53 -1.81 11.99
CA HIS A 91 4.13 -1.20 13.17
C HIS A 91 5.15 -0.13 12.79
N ILE A 92 6.11 -0.50 11.92
CA ILE A 92 7.16 0.42 11.43
C ILE A 92 6.53 1.65 10.75
N PHE A 93 5.56 1.41 9.85
CA PHE A 93 4.89 2.51 9.15
C PHE A 93 4.12 3.41 10.13
N ARG A 94 3.40 2.81 11.08
CA ARG A 94 2.62 3.55 12.08
C ARG A 94 3.53 4.42 12.93
N GLU A 95 4.63 3.90 13.45
CA GLU A 95 5.61 4.68 14.22
C GLU A 95 6.18 5.84 13.40
N ALA A 96 6.42 5.62 12.11
CA ALA A 96 6.93 6.65 11.22
C ALA A 96 5.97 7.84 11.07
N ILE A 97 4.64 7.66 11.24
CA ILE A 97 3.64 8.73 11.02
C ILE A 97 2.88 9.15 12.29
N ALA A 98 2.89 8.32 13.33
CA ALA A 98 2.11 8.53 14.54
C ALA A 98 2.57 9.79 15.28
N LYS A 99 1.61 10.43 15.94
CA LYS A 99 1.88 11.55 16.83
C LYS A 99 2.86 11.12 17.91
N ARG A 100 4.00 11.82 18.00
CA ARG A 100 4.95 11.60 19.10
C ARG A 100 4.27 12.03 20.39
N GLN A 101 4.13 11.11 21.33
CA GLN A 101 3.81 11.47 22.71
C GLN A 101 5.10 12.03 23.31
N ASN A 102 5.06 13.30 23.72
CA ASN A 102 6.11 13.89 24.56
C ASN A 102 6.01 13.30 25.97
#